data_AF-A0A8X8X718-F1
#
_entry.id   AF-A0A8X8X718-F1
#
_cell.length_a   1.000
_cell.length_b   1.000
_cell.length_c   1.000
_cell.angle_alpha   90.00
_cell.angle_beta   90.00
_cell.angle_gamma   90.00
#
_symmetry.space_group_name_H-M   'P 1'
#
loop_
_entity.id
_entity.type
_entity.pdbx_description
1 polymer ?
#
loop_
_entity_poly.entity_id
_entity_poly.type
_entity_poly.pdbx_seq_one_letter_code
_entity_poly.pdbx_strand_id
1 'polypeptide(L)'
;MGTFGYVAPEYASTGMLNERSDVYSFGILIMEMITGRNPVDYSRPPGEVNLVDWLKTMVSSRNADGVLDPKLPERPSSRALKRVFW
;
A
#
# COMPACT_ATOMS: atom_id res chain seq x y z
N MET A 1 -11.97 -16.86 -3.45
CA MET A 1 -10.59 -16.79 -3.98
C MET A 1 -10.23 -15.31 -4.01
N GLY A 2 -9.25 -14.87 -3.21
CA GLY A 2 -8.81 -13.47 -3.18
C GLY A 2 -7.80 -13.16 -4.29
N THR A 3 -7.68 -11.89 -4.68
CA THR A 3 -6.69 -11.43 -5.66
C THR A 3 -5.33 -11.26 -4.99
N PHE A 4 -4.28 -11.87 -5.56
CA PHE A 4 -2.92 -11.80 -5.03
C PHE A 4 -2.48 -10.32 -4.88
N GLY A 5 -1.97 -9.96 -3.70
CA GLY A 5 -1.65 -8.56 -3.33
C GLY A 5 -2.70 -7.85 -2.48
N TYR A 6 -3.96 -8.29 -2.52
CA TYR A 6 -5.06 -7.75 -1.71
C TYR A 6 -5.42 -8.64 -0.52
N VAL A 7 -4.91 -9.87 -0.51
CA VAL A 7 -5.25 -10.89 0.49
C VAL A 7 -4.70 -10.49 1.85
N ALA A 8 -5.59 -10.36 2.84
CA ALA A 8 -5.20 -10.13 4.21
C ALA A 8 -4.38 -11.32 4.77
N PRO A 9 -3.32 -11.07 5.55
CA PRO A 9 -2.44 -12.14 6.05
C PRO A 9 -3.19 -13.14 6.94
N GLU A 10 -4.19 -12.69 7.70
CA GLU A 10 -5.06 -13.54 8.50
C GLU A 10 -5.98 -14.41 7.62
N TYR A 11 -6.46 -13.89 6.48
CA TYR A 11 -7.23 -14.68 5.54
C TYR A 11 -6.36 -15.73 4.85
N ALA A 12 -5.13 -15.36 4.45
CA ALA A 12 -4.18 -16.29 3.85
C ALA A 12 -3.78 -17.45 4.78
N SER A 13 -3.67 -17.19 6.08
CA SER A 13 -3.25 -18.20 7.07
C SER A 13 -4.39 -19.09 7.56
N THR A 14 -5.59 -18.52 7.75
CA THR A 14 -6.72 -19.25 8.34
C THR A 14 -7.72 -19.79 7.32
N GLY A 15 -7.73 -19.23 6.10
CA GLY A 15 -8.75 -19.49 5.10
C GLY A 15 -10.13 -18.90 5.41
N MET A 16 -10.29 -18.19 6.53
CA MET A 16 -11.56 -17.60 6.96
C MET A 16 -11.73 -16.19 6.39
N LEU A 17 -12.63 -16.05 5.43
CA LEU A 17 -13.04 -14.74 4.92
C LEU A 17 -13.97 -14.07 5.94
N ASN A 18 -13.66 -12.82 6.31
CA ASN A 18 -14.47 -12.03 7.22
C ASN A 18 -14.36 -10.53 6.87
N GLU A 19 -15.21 -9.71 7.49
CA GLU A 19 -15.28 -8.26 7.25
C GLU A 19 -13.92 -7.54 7.47
N ARG A 20 -13.06 -8.03 8.36
CA ARG A 20 -11.75 -7.41 8.61
C ARG A 20 -10.80 -7.63 7.42
N SER A 21 -10.92 -8.77 6.75
CA SER A 21 -10.15 -9.05 5.55
C SER A 21 -10.58 -8.15 4.38
N ASP A 22 -11.86 -7.81 4.29
CA ASP A 22 -12.36 -6.83 3.31
C ASP A 22 -11.83 -5.42 3.62
N VAL A 23 -11.80 -5.02 4.90
CA VAL A 23 -11.19 -3.74 5.33
C VAL A 23 -9.71 -3.67 4.98
N TYR A 24 -8.97 -4.79 5.14
CA TYR A 24 -7.57 -4.86 4.73
C TYR A 24 -7.42 -4.66 3.21
N SER A 25 -8.18 -5.40 2.41
CA SER A 25 -8.13 -5.27 0.94
C SER A 25 -8.50 -3.86 0.48
N PHE A 26 -9.46 -3.20 1.13
CA PHE A 26 -9.81 -1.80 0.86
C PHE A 26 -8.65 -0.85 1.20
N GLY A 27 -7.91 -1.11 2.27
CA GLY A 27 -6.69 -0.37 2.60
C GLY A 27 -5.63 -0.47 1.50
N ILE A 28 -5.42 -1.67 0.94
CA ILE A 28 -4.51 -1.88 -0.21
C ILE A 28 -4.96 -1.05 -1.42
N LEU A 29 -6.25 -1.04 -1.73
CA LEU A 29 -6.80 -0.26 -2.83
C LEU A 29 -6.57 1.26 -2.65
N ILE A 30 -6.74 1.78 -1.44
CA ILE A 30 -6.43 3.18 -1.13
C ILE A 30 -4.93 3.46 -1.35
N MET A 31 -4.06 2.56 -0.90
CA MET A 31 -2.61 2.70 -1.10
C MET A 31 -2.23 2.66 -2.58
N GLU A 32 -2.83 1.77 -3.37
CA GLU A 32 -2.65 1.71 -4.83
C GLU A 32 -3.02 3.05 -5.48
N MET A 33 -4.16 3.65 -5.11
CA MET A 33 -4.57 4.95 -5.65
C MET A 33 -3.64 6.10 -5.27
N ILE A 34 -3.13 6.14 -4.03
CA ILE A 34 -2.23 7.21 -3.57
C ILE A 34 -0.86 7.10 -4.25
N THR A 35 -0.37 5.87 -4.44
CA THR A 35 1.00 5.60 -4.88
C THR A 35 1.13 5.41 -6.39
N GLY A 36 0.03 5.11 -7.08
CA GLY A 36 0.03 4.70 -8.49
C GLY A 36 0.81 3.40 -8.75
N ARG A 37 1.09 2.61 -7.70
CA ARG A 37 1.81 1.34 -7.78
C ARG A 37 0.84 0.17 -7.64
N ASN A 38 1.02 -0.85 -8.47
CA ASN A 38 0.32 -2.12 -8.30
C ASN A 38 0.68 -2.76 -6.95
N PRO A 39 -0.27 -3.40 -6.24
CA PRO A 39 -0.03 -4.06 -4.96
C PRO A 39 1.06 -5.12 -5.00
N VAL A 40 1.23 -5.78 -6.15
CA VAL A 40 2.31 -6.71 -6.45
C VAL A 40 2.89 -6.39 -7.83
N ASP A 41 4.18 -6.12 -7.88
CA ASP A 41 4.92 -5.82 -9.12
C ASP A 41 6.27 -6.55 -9.14
N TYR A 42 6.32 -7.68 -9.85
CA TYR A 42 7.53 -8.51 -9.97
C TYR A 42 8.64 -7.88 -10.81
N SER A 43 8.40 -6.75 -11.48
CA SER A 43 9.44 -6.00 -12.17
C SER A 43 10.31 -5.17 -11.21
N ARG A 44 9.87 -5.03 -9.95
CA ARG A 44 10.56 -4.24 -8.92
C ARG A 44 11.65 -5.05 -8.20
N PRO A 45 12.64 -4.37 -7.59
CA PRO A 45 13.65 -5.02 -6.77
C PRO A 45 13.05 -5.82 -5.59
N PRO A 46 13.79 -6.81 -5.05
CA PRO A 46 13.42 -7.48 -3.81
C PRO A 46 13.14 -6.47 -2.68
N GLY A 47 12.03 -6.68 -1.95
CA GLY A 47 11.56 -5.75 -0.91
C GLY A 47 10.67 -4.61 -1.44
N GLU A 48 10.61 -4.40 -2.75
CA GLU A 48 9.67 -3.46 -3.38
C GLU A 48 8.53 -4.13 -4.16
N VAL A 49 8.59 -5.46 -4.31
CA VAL A 49 7.58 -6.23 -5.03
C VAL A 49 6.20 -6.12 -4.38
N ASN A 50 6.13 -6.14 -3.05
CA ASN A 50 4.89 -5.96 -2.31
C ASN A 50 4.73 -4.51 -1.87
N LEU A 51 3.60 -3.90 -2.22
CA LEU A 51 3.31 -2.50 -1.91
C LEU A 51 3.38 -2.17 -0.42
N VAL A 52 2.88 -3.06 0.44
CA VAL A 52 2.86 -2.85 1.89
C VAL A 52 4.27 -2.86 2.47
N ASP A 53 5.11 -3.80 2.04
CA ASP A 53 6.49 -3.90 2.54
C ASP A 53 7.37 -2.74 2.06
N TRP A 54 7.17 -2.30 0.82
CA TRP A 54 7.77 -1.07 0.33
C TRP A 54 7.30 0.15 1.15
N LEU A 55 6.00 0.29 1.38
CA LEU A 55 5.45 1.43 2.10
C LEU A 55 5.97 1.49 3.55
N LYS A 56 6.10 0.35 4.22
CA LYS A 56 6.75 0.28 5.56
C LYS A 56 8.18 0.81 5.52
N THR A 57 8.91 0.58 4.44
CA THR A 57 10.28 1.14 4.26
C THR A 57 10.25 2.66 4.07
N MET A 58 9.28 3.19 3.32
CA MET A 58 9.10 4.63 3.13
C MET A 58 8.73 5.33 4.45
N VAL A 59 7.84 4.70 5.24
CA VAL A 59 7.48 5.14 6.58
C VAL A 59 8.64 4.92 7.57
N SER A 60 9.54 3.97 7.37
CA SER A 60 10.72 3.87 8.25
C SER A 60 11.76 4.97 7.94
N SER A 61 11.87 5.36 6.68
CA SER A 61 12.85 6.35 6.18
C SER A 61 12.39 7.80 6.23
N ARG A 62 11.18 8.08 6.74
CA ARG A 62 10.59 9.44 6.78
C ARG A 62 10.40 10.10 5.40
N ASN A 63 10.27 9.31 4.35
CA ASN A 63 10.11 9.79 2.98
C ASN A 63 8.65 9.77 2.52
N ALA A 64 7.83 10.68 3.06
CA ALA A 64 6.40 10.74 2.72
C ALA A 64 6.14 11.25 1.29
N ASP A 65 6.98 12.16 0.79
CA ASP A 65 6.81 12.72 -0.56
C ASP A 65 7.10 11.67 -1.65
N GLY A 66 8.02 10.74 -1.39
CA GLY A 66 8.33 9.63 -2.30
C GLY A 66 7.25 8.55 -2.40
N VAL A 67 6.19 8.65 -1.57
CA VAL A 67 5.07 7.70 -1.60
C VAL A 67 4.08 8.03 -2.72
N LEU A 68 3.97 9.30 -3.11
CA LEU A 68 2.94 9.77 -4.03
C LEU A 68 3.18 9.30 -5.47
N ASP A 69 2.08 9.01 -6.18
CA ASP A 69 2.12 8.80 -7.63
C ASP A 69 2.78 10.01 -8.33
N PRO A 70 3.87 9.80 -9.08
CA PRO A 70 4.51 10.86 -9.86
C PRO A 70 3.57 11.52 -10.88
N LYS A 71 2.50 10.83 -11.29
CA LYS A 71 1.50 11.29 -12.27
C LYS A 71 0.33 12.05 -11.63
N LEU A 72 0.30 12.23 -10.31
CA LEU A 72 -0.72 13.05 -9.65
C LEU A 72 -0.70 14.49 -10.22
N PRO A 73 -1.84 15.00 -10.72
CA PRO A 73 -1.90 16.33 -11.33
C PRO A 73 -1.65 17.45 -10.31
N GLU A 74 -2.06 17.22 -9.07
CA GLU A 74 -1.83 18.14 -7.95
C GLU A 74 -1.28 17.36 -6.76
N ARG A 75 -0.19 17.86 -6.18
CA ARG A 75 0.44 17.23 -5.02
C ARG A 75 -0.17 17.79 -3.74
N PRO A 76 -0.63 16.93 -2.82
CA PRO A 76 -1.05 17.37 -1.50
C PRO A 76 0.08 18.09 -0.75
N SER A 77 -0.26 19.01 0.15
CA SER A 77 0.74 19.66 0.98
C SER A 77 1.51 18.66 1.85
N SER A 78 2.80 18.90 2.10
CA SER A 78 3.63 18.05 2.98
C SER A 78 3.02 17.88 4.38
N ARG A 79 2.27 18.87 4.89
CA ARG A 79 1.54 18.77 6.16
C ARG A 79 0.42 17.74 6.11
N ALA A 80 -0.31 17.66 5.00
CA ALA A 80 -1.36 16.67 4.81
C ALA A 80 -0.77 15.26 4.71
N LEU A 81 0.31 15.09 3.94
CA LEU A 81 1.02 13.82 3.83
C LEU A 81 1.52 13.35 5.19
N LYS A 82 2.09 14.28 5.97
CA LYS A 82 2.61 13.94 7.28
C LYS A 82 1.54 13.43 8.24
N ARG A 83 0.30 13.94 8.17
CA ARG A 83 -0.82 13.46 9.01
C ARG A 83 -1.30 12.05 8.67
N VAL A 84 -1.04 11.57 7.45
CA VAL A 84 -1.52 10.27 6.99
C VAL A 84 -0.49 9.18 7.32
N PHE A 85 0.79 9.51 7.21
CA PHE A 85 1.88 8.55 7.40
C PHE A 85 2.57 8.65 8.77
N TRP A 86 2.27 9.67 9.58
CA TRP A 86 2.83 9.93 10.93
C TRP A 86 1.77 10.46 11.90
#